data_AF-A0A2R6NS07-F1
#
_entry.id   AF-A0A2R6NS07-F1
#
_cell.length_a   1.000
_cell.length_b   1.000
_cell.length_c   1.000
_cell.angle_alpha   90.00
_cell.angle_beta   90.00
_cell.angle_gamma   90.00
#
_symmetry.space_group_name_H-M   'P 1'
#
loop_
_entity.id
_entity.type
_entity.pdbx_description
1 polymer ?
#
loop_
_entity_poly.entity_id
_entity_poly.type
_entity_poly.pdbx_seq_one_letter_code
_entity_poly.pdbx_strand_id
1 'polypeptide(L)'
;MFDISLEVEAKGELLNEDLTIASCLRRYTKPEKLGSNDYSCDKCGKASHASKRLSIRRLPPVLSFQFKRFEHPTTDKTSARKIESRVRIAARLNMAEFTTVALKTQEKGGKAGTPSTYPGPDAMYEYDLFSVICHEGQIDNGHYTCFTRYNDEWYRFDDEKVTHSSLGACLKSQAYMCFYVKRHLDYKPYVLPSYVKSAREAEAVKKEEEEKEREKEAAARLREVEDALLATV
;
A
#
# COMPACT_ATOMS: atom_id res chain seq x y z
N MET A 1 1.17 11.85 4.71
CA MET A 1 1.92 11.32 3.56
C MET A 1 1.17 11.78 2.32
N PHE A 2 1.78 12.65 1.52
CA PHE A 2 1.16 13.24 0.32
C PHE A 2 1.47 12.44 -0.95
N ASP A 3 2.49 11.59 -0.90
CA ASP A 3 2.98 10.74 -1.99
C ASP A 3 3.56 9.43 -1.42
N ILE A 4 3.72 8.41 -2.27
CA ILE A 4 4.33 7.12 -1.91
C ILE A 4 5.56 6.89 -2.79
N SER A 5 6.74 6.84 -2.17
CA SER A 5 7.99 6.50 -2.85
C SER A 5 8.18 4.98 -2.96
N LEU A 6 8.14 4.46 -4.18
CA LEU A 6 8.16 3.04 -4.51
C LEU A 6 9.55 2.57 -4.96
N GLU A 7 9.95 1.40 -4.48
CA GLU A 7 11.22 0.77 -4.87
C GLU A 7 11.09 0.06 -6.22
N VAL A 8 12.08 0.28 -7.09
CA VAL A 8 12.11 -0.25 -8.46
C VAL A 8 12.84 -1.61 -8.50
N GLU A 9 14.01 -1.71 -7.86
CA GLU A 9 14.78 -2.95 -7.78
C GLU A 9 14.68 -3.59 -6.39
N ALA A 10 14.62 -4.92 -6.35
CA ALA A 10 14.69 -5.69 -5.11
C ALA A 10 16.16 -6.04 -4.85
N LYS A 11 16.69 -5.63 -3.70
CA LYS A 11 18.03 -6.06 -3.27
C LYS A 11 17.98 -7.55 -2.92
N GLY A 12 18.55 -8.40 -3.78
CA GLY A 12 18.85 -9.80 -3.46
C GLY A 12 17.72 -10.83 -3.62
N GLU A 13 16.64 -10.53 -4.34
CA GLU A 13 15.62 -11.54 -4.71
C GLU A 13 15.71 -11.87 -6.20
N LEU A 14 15.67 -13.17 -6.54
CA LEU A 14 15.64 -13.69 -7.91
C LEU A 14 14.42 -13.11 -8.64
N LEU A 15 14.68 -12.28 -9.66
CA LEU A 15 13.67 -11.56 -10.43
C LEU A 15 12.90 -12.51 -11.35
N ASN A 16 11.87 -13.18 -10.82
CA ASN A 16 10.82 -13.83 -11.63
C ASN A 16 9.51 -13.04 -11.67
N GLU A 17 9.43 -11.89 -10.96
CA GLU A 17 8.25 -11.03 -11.01
C GLU A 17 8.49 -9.80 -11.90
N ASP A 18 7.60 -9.70 -12.86
CA ASP A 18 7.41 -8.59 -13.78
C ASP A 18 7.38 -7.21 -13.09
N LEU A 19 8.25 -6.27 -13.51
CA LEU A 19 8.36 -4.93 -12.90
C LEU A 19 7.15 -4.04 -13.26
N THR A 20 6.19 -3.98 -12.35
CA THR A 20 4.93 -3.24 -12.48
C THR A 20 4.70 -2.32 -11.29
N ILE A 21 3.84 -1.31 -11.45
CA ILE A 21 3.40 -0.49 -10.29
C ILE A 21 2.77 -1.35 -9.19
N ALA A 22 2.03 -2.40 -9.58
CA ALA A 22 1.41 -3.34 -8.64
C ALA A 22 2.44 -4.15 -7.85
N SER A 23 3.49 -4.68 -8.51
CA SER A 23 4.59 -5.37 -7.80
C SER A 23 5.35 -4.42 -6.88
N CYS A 24 5.57 -3.17 -7.28
CA CYS A 24 6.18 -2.16 -6.41
C CYS A 24 5.34 -1.87 -5.16
N LEU A 25 4.00 -1.77 -5.30
CA LEU A 25 3.07 -1.58 -4.19
C LEU A 25 2.99 -2.81 -3.26
N ARG A 26 3.03 -4.03 -3.83
CA ARG A 26 3.14 -5.27 -3.05
C ARG A 26 4.42 -5.27 -2.21
N ARG A 27 5.57 -4.90 -2.79
CA ARG A 27 6.83 -4.75 -2.04
C ARG A 27 6.71 -3.71 -0.94
N TYR A 28 6.12 -2.54 -1.23
CA TYR A 28 5.91 -1.47 -0.25
C TYR A 28 5.07 -1.93 0.96
N THR A 29 4.11 -2.82 0.73
CA THR A 29 3.21 -3.35 1.78
C THR A 29 3.58 -4.74 2.29
N LYS A 30 4.75 -5.27 1.88
CA LYS A 30 5.29 -6.56 2.33
C LYS A 30 5.72 -6.44 3.80
N PRO A 31 5.42 -7.43 4.66
CA PRO A 31 5.99 -7.47 6.00
C PRO A 31 7.51 -7.61 5.95
N GLU A 32 8.22 -6.78 6.70
CA GLU A 32 9.66 -6.83 6.88
C GLU A 32 9.99 -7.26 8.32
N LYS A 33 10.92 -8.19 8.49
CA LYS A 33 11.46 -8.50 9.82
C LYS A 33 12.39 -7.37 10.20
N LEU A 34 12.10 -6.73 11.34
CA LEU A 34 13.03 -5.80 11.95
C LEU A 34 14.25 -6.57 12.44
N GLY A 35 15.42 -5.91 12.41
CA GLY A 35 16.74 -6.50 12.63
C GLY A 35 16.93 -7.19 13.98
N SER A 36 17.83 -6.67 14.82
CA SER A 36 18.25 -7.34 16.04
C SER A 36 17.07 -7.75 16.93
N ASN A 37 17.25 -8.87 17.65
CA ASN A 37 16.22 -9.57 18.42
C ASN A 37 15.88 -8.85 19.74
N ASP A 38 15.99 -7.51 19.75
CA ASP A 38 15.96 -6.65 20.94
C ASP A 38 14.57 -6.05 21.19
N TYR A 39 13.57 -6.37 20.37
CA TYR A 39 12.21 -5.93 20.60
C TYR A 39 11.59 -6.73 21.75
N SER A 40 11.36 -6.05 22.86
CA SER A 40 10.64 -6.61 24.01
C SER A 40 9.14 -6.48 23.81
N CYS A 41 8.42 -7.60 23.81
CA CYS A 41 6.97 -7.60 23.71
C CYS A 41 6.33 -7.45 25.09
N ASP A 42 5.57 -6.36 25.31
CA ASP A 42 4.90 -6.07 26.60
C ASP A 42 3.97 -7.19 27.10
N LYS A 43 3.43 -8.01 26.19
CA LYS A 43 2.51 -9.09 26.57
C LYS A 43 3.21 -10.35 27.06
N CYS A 44 4.37 -10.71 26.50
CA CYS A 44 5.07 -11.94 26.85
C CYS A 44 6.41 -11.71 27.56
N GLY A 45 6.89 -10.47 27.65
CA GLY A 45 8.14 -10.07 28.30
C GLY A 45 9.41 -10.59 27.63
N LYS A 46 9.29 -11.26 26.48
CA LYS A 46 10.42 -11.88 25.76
C LYS A 46 10.93 -10.95 24.67
N ALA A 47 12.26 -10.86 24.59
CA ALA A 47 12.95 -10.30 23.44
C ALA A 47 12.67 -11.20 22.21
N SER A 48 12.17 -10.61 21.13
CA SER A 48 11.68 -11.34 19.97
C SER A 48 11.85 -10.54 18.69
N HIS A 49 11.79 -11.23 17.54
CA HIS A 49 11.82 -10.57 16.25
C HIS A 49 10.49 -9.86 16.02
N ALA A 50 10.55 -8.54 15.90
CA ALA A 50 9.41 -7.75 15.47
C ALA A 50 9.26 -7.79 13.94
N SER A 51 8.01 -7.81 13.48
CA SER A 51 7.66 -7.60 12.08
C SER A 51 7.04 -6.22 11.93
N LYS A 52 7.48 -5.47 10.91
CA LYS A 52 6.89 -4.20 10.53
C LYS A 52 6.20 -4.37 9.19
N ARG A 53 5.04 -3.73 9.04
CA ARG A 53 4.29 -3.73 7.79
C ARG A 53 3.69 -2.36 7.56
N LEU A 54 3.85 -1.83 6.35
CA LEU A 54 3.16 -0.63 5.92
C LEU A 54 1.84 -1.01 5.23
N SER A 55 0.82 -0.16 5.39
CA SER A 55 -0.47 -0.31 4.71
C SER A 55 -1.12 1.06 4.54
N ILE A 56 -2.03 1.16 3.57
CA ILE A 56 -2.73 2.41 3.28
C ILE A 56 -4.01 2.49 4.12
N ARG A 57 -4.00 3.37 5.12
CA ARG A 57 -5.17 3.56 5.99
C ARG A 57 -6.32 4.32 5.31
N ARG A 58 -5.99 5.33 4.51
CA ARG A 58 -6.95 6.19 3.79
C ARG A 58 -6.42 6.49 2.40
N LEU A 59 -7.28 6.35 1.41
CA LEU A 59 -6.96 6.62 0.01
C LEU A 59 -7.35 8.08 -0.33
N PRO A 60 -6.40 8.91 -0.80
CA PRO A 60 -6.65 10.31 -1.16
C PRO A 60 -7.38 10.45 -2.51
N PRO A 61 -8.06 11.57 -2.80
CA PRO A 61 -8.63 11.86 -4.12
C PRO A 61 -7.63 11.77 -5.27
N VAL A 62 -6.37 12.13 -5.00
CA VAL A 62 -5.25 12.05 -5.95
C VAL A 62 -4.12 11.25 -5.29
N LEU A 63 -3.69 10.19 -5.97
CA LEU A 63 -2.50 9.42 -5.61
C LEU A 63 -1.30 9.97 -6.39
N SER A 64 -0.20 10.16 -5.66
CA SER A 64 1.11 10.51 -6.22
C SER A 64 2.09 9.38 -5.89
N PHE A 65 2.73 8.83 -6.92
CA PHE A 65 3.77 7.84 -6.78
C PHE A 65 5.08 8.36 -7.33
N GLN A 66 6.14 8.25 -6.55
CA GLN A 66 7.52 8.49 -6.99
C GLN A 66 8.24 7.16 -7.09
N PHE A 67 8.90 6.88 -8.21
CA PHE A 67 9.77 5.72 -8.32
C PHE A 67 11.17 6.08 -7.83
N LYS A 68 11.67 5.36 -6.83
CA LYS A 68 13.04 5.53 -6.30
C LYS A 68 14.05 5.01 -7.33
N ARG A 69 14.35 5.84 -8.33
CA ARG A 69 15.22 5.51 -9.46
C ARG A 69 16.71 5.72 -9.18
N PHE A 70 17.12 5.76 -7.93
CA PHE A 70 18.51 5.98 -7.56
C PHE A 70 18.92 4.95 -6.52
N GLU A 71 20.09 4.38 -6.71
CA GLU A 71 20.67 3.47 -5.74
C GLU A 71 22.16 3.70 -5.56
N HIS A 72 22.67 3.23 -4.42
CA HIS A 72 24.10 3.09 -4.17
C HIS A 72 24.43 1.59 -4.31
N PRO A 73 25.20 1.20 -5.34
CA PRO A 73 25.64 -0.17 -5.53
C PRO A 73 26.34 -0.72 -4.29
N THR A 74 26.16 -2.01 -4.01
CA THR A 74 26.83 -2.67 -2.88
C THR A 74 28.33 -2.81 -3.09
N THR A 75 28.76 -2.91 -4.35
CA THR A 75 30.15 -3.05 -4.79
C THR A 75 30.92 -1.74 -4.74
N ASP A 76 30.26 -0.61 -4.99
CA ASP A 76 30.83 0.74 -4.89
C ASP A 76 29.81 1.68 -4.27
N LYS A 77 30.00 1.99 -2.98
CA LYS A 77 29.11 2.89 -2.23
C LYS A 77 29.42 4.37 -2.48
N THR A 78 30.47 4.68 -3.24
CA THR A 78 30.92 6.06 -3.45
C THR A 78 30.17 6.76 -4.59
N SER A 79 29.62 5.99 -5.53
CA SER A 79 28.88 6.51 -6.68
C SER A 79 27.42 6.04 -6.66
N ALA A 80 26.47 6.98 -6.65
CA ALA A 80 25.07 6.66 -6.88
C ALA A 80 24.84 6.44 -8.38
N ARG A 81 23.98 5.49 -8.75
CA ARG A 81 23.57 5.26 -10.14
C ARG A 81 22.06 5.38 -10.33
N LYS A 82 21.65 5.82 -11.52
CA LYS A 82 20.24 5.87 -11.92
C LYS A 82 19.78 4.48 -12.38
N ILE A 83 18.58 4.12 -11.95
CA ILE A 83 17.88 2.90 -12.34
C ILE A 83 17.04 3.22 -13.59
N GLU A 84 17.53 2.73 -14.72
CA GLU A 84 16.92 2.93 -16.03
C GLU A 84 15.81 1.88 -16.34
N SER A 85 15.64 0.86 -15.50
CA SER A 85 14.64 -0.18 -15.73
C SER A 85 13.22 0.41 -15.79
N ARG A 86 12.47 0.01 -16.83
CA ARG A 86 11.12 0.53 -17.06
C ARG A 86 10.13 -0.12 -16.11
N VAL A 87 9.43 0.71 -15.34
CA VAL A 87 8.29 0.27 -14.53
C VAL A 87 7.04 0.33 -15.40
N ARG A 88 6.34 -0.79 -15.55
CA ARG A 88 5.06 -0.81 -16.25
C ARG A 88 3.97 -0.24 -15.33
N ILE A 89 3.55 0.99 -15.65
CA ILE A 89 2.38 1.63 -15.06
C ILE A 89 1.12 1.16 -15.79
N ALA A 90 -0.02 1.22 -15.08
CA ALA A 90 -1.32 0.84 -15.62
C ALA A 90 -2.19 2.07 -15.86
N ALA A 91 -3.05 2.06 -16.87
CA ALA A 91 -4.02 3.14 -17.09
C ALA A 91 -5.04 3.24 -15.95
N ARG A 92 -5.38 2.09 -15.37
CA ARG A 92 -6.28 1.94 -14.23
C ARG A 92 -5.58 1.22 -13.11
N LEU A 93 -5.81 1.67 -11.89
CA LEU A 93 -5.22 1.10 -10.69
C LEU A 93 -6.31 0.84 -9.66
N ASN A 94 -6.35 -0.39 -9.14
CA ASN A 94 -7.16 -0.73 -7.98
C ASN A 94 -6.25 -0.81 -6.74
N MET A 95 -6.55 -0.02 -5.72
CA MET A 95 -5.72 0.10 -4.52
C MET A 95 -6.17 -0.78 -3.34
N ALA A 96 -7.24 -1.57 -3.51
CA ALA A 96 -7.89 -2.27 -2.41
C ALA A 96 -6.93 -3.19 -1.65
N GLU A 97 -6.13 -4.00 -2.39
CA GLU A 97 -5.14 -4.94 -1.86
C GLU A 97 -4.15 -4.30 -0.87
N PHE A 98 -3.83 -3.02 -1.07
CA PHE A 98 -2.79 -2.32 -0.30
C PHE A 98 -3.33 -1.60 0.95
N THR A 99 -4.65 -1.68 1.20
CA THR A 99 -5.28 -0.98 2.32
C THR A 99 -5.18 -1.76 3.63
N THR A 100 -5.14 -1.04 4.76
CA THR A 100 -5.09 -1.67 6.09
C THR A 100 -6.23 -2.65 6.32
N VAL A 101 -7.42 -2.33 5.82
CA VAL A 101 -8.62 -3.15 5.99
C VAL A 101 -8.49 -4.46 5.22
N ALA A 102 -8.08 -4.39 3.95
CA ALA A 102 -7.87 -5.58 3.12
C ALA A 102 -6.84 -6.55 3.72
N LEU A 103 -5.72 -6.01 4.20
CA LEU A 103 -4.62 -6.81 4.73
C LEU A 103 -4.99 -7.53 6.03
N LYS A 104 -5.76 -6.87 6.91
CA LYS A 104 -6.30 -7.51 8.13
C LYS A 104 -7.29 -8.63 7.83
N THR A 105 -8.07 -8.52 6.76
CA THR A 105 -9.06 -9.54 6.37
C THR A 105 -8.35 -10.79 5.82
N GLN A 106 -7.32 -10.60 5.00
CA GLN A 106 -6.50 -11.70 4.44
C GLN A 106 -5.80 -12.52 5.54
N GLU A 107 -5.24 -11.86 6.57
CA GLU A 107 -4.52 -12.52 7.68
C GLU A 107 -5.40 -13.41 8.56
N LYS A 108 -6.72 -13.20 8.59
CA LYS A 108 -7.66 -13.99 9.39
C LYS A 108 -8.15 -15.28 8.71
N GLY A 109 -7.47 -15.73 7.64
CA GLY A 109 -7.75 -17.02 7.01
C GLY A 109 -8.97 -17.00 6.11
N GLY A 110 -9.04 -16.06 5.16
CA GLY A 110 -10.01 -16.16 4.07
C GLY A 110 -9.91 -17.52 3.39
N LYS A 111 -11.04 -18.25 3.28
CA LYS A 111 -11.08 -19.55 2.59
C LYS A 111 -10.57 -19.37 1.16
N ALA A 112 -9.57 -20.17 0.78
CA ALA A 112 -9.07 -20.24 -0.60
C ALA A 112 -10.25 -20.47 -1.56
N GLY A 113 -10.49 -19.53 -2.47
CA GLY A 113 -11.57 -19.60 -3.46
C GLY A 113 -12.76 -18.66 -3.22
N THR A 114 -12.79 -17.87 -2.14
CA THR A 114 -13.74 -16.75 -2.03
C THR A 114 -13.18 -15.53 -2.78
N PRO A 115 -13.97 -14.85 -3.65
CA PRO A 115 -13.54 -13.61 -4.29
C PRO A 115 -13.10 -12.64 -3.21
N SER A 116 -11.92 -12.03 -3.35
CA SER A 116 -11.38 -11.06 -2.41
C SER A 116 -12.34 -9.88 -2.31
N THR A 117 -13.31 -9.97 -1.41
CA THR A 117 -14.36 -8.96 -1.26
C THR A 117 -13.83 -7.98 -0.23
N TYR A 118 -13.13 -6.96 -0.71
CA TYR A 118 -12.71 -5.85 0.14
C TYR A 118 -13.96 -5.08 0.63
N PRO A 119 -13.94 -4.46 1.83
CA PRO A 119 -15.14 -3.81 2.33
C PRO A 119 -15.57 -2.59 1.51
N GLY A 120 -16.72 -2.70 0.85
CA GLY A 120 -17.31 -1.63 0.04
C GLY A 120 -17.23 -1.90 -1.47
N PRO A 121 -17.88 -1.08 -2.30
CA PRO A 121 -17.86 -1.23 -3.76
C PRO A 121 -16.47 -1.01 -4.36
N ASP A 122 -16.16 -1.73 -5.45
CA ASP A 122 -14.88 -1.62 -6.19
C ASP A 122 -14.55 -0.16 -6.58
N ALA A 123 -15.57 0.61 -6.96
CA ALA A 123 -15.48 2.04 -7.28
C ALA A 123 -14.75 2.88 -6.22
N MET A 124 -14.71 2.43 -4.96
CA MET A 124 -13.99 3.12 -3.88
C MET A 124 -12.47 3.04 -3.99
N TYR A 125 -11.95 2.06 -4.73
CA TYR A 125 -10.54 1.73 -4.83
C TYR A 125 -9.98 1.99 -6.24
N GLU A 126 -10.83 2.42 -7.17
CA GLU A 126 -10.48 2.65 -8.57
C GLU A 126 -9.94 4.05 -8.84
N TYR A 127 -8.84 4.07 -9.57
CA TYR A 127 -8.07 5.25 -9.92
C TYR A 127 -7.70 5.22 -11.40
N ASP A 128 -7.88 6.35 -12.08
CA ASP A 128 -7.49 6.54 -13.47
C ASP A 128 -6.20 7.38 -13.56
N LEU A 129 -5.23 6.90 -14.35
CA LEU A 129 -4.00 7.64 -14.63
C LEU A 129 -4.34 8.95 -15.34
N PHE A 130 -3.76 10.06 -14.89
CA PHE A 130 -3.95 11.35 -15.57
C PHE A 130 -2.65 12.09 -15.86
N SER A 131 -1.54 11.76 -15.18
CA SER A 131 -0.24 12.37 -15.50
C SER A 131 0.93 11.45 -15.17
N VAL A 132 1.99 11.54 -15.97
CA VAL A 132 3.26 10.84 -15.80
C VAL A 132 4.39 11.83 -16.06
N ILE A 133 5.28 11.97 -15.09
CA ILE A 133 6.52 12.75 -15.24
C ILE A 133 7.64 11.77 -15.59
N CYS A 134 8.41 12.11 -16.61
CA CYS A 134 9.58 11.37 -17.08
C CYS A 134 10.84 12.17 -16.78
N HIS A 135 11.95 11.46 -16.55
CA HIS A 135 13.26 12.06 -16.35
C HIS A 135 14.29 11.36 -17.23
N GLU A 136 14.83 12.09 -18.19
CA GLU A 136 15.88 11.64 -19.11
C GLU A 136 17.22 12.23 -18.66
N GLY A 137 18.31 11.46 -18.63
CA GLY A 137 19.62 11.92 -18.12
C GLY A 137 20.08 11.24 -16.84
N GLN A 138 21.15 11.76 -16.24
CA GLN A 138 21.86 11.22 -15.07
C GLN A 138 21.27 11.76 -13.75
N ILE A 139 21.88 11.43 -12.60
CA ILE A 139 21.39 11.85 -11.28
C ILE A 139 21.50 13.36 -11.08
N ASP A 140 22.60 13.94 -11.55
CA ASP A 140 23.02 15.32 -11.35
C ASP A 140 22.62 16.25 -12.51
N ASN A 141 22.20 15.69 -13.64
CA ASN A 141 21.76 16.44 -14.81
C ASN A 141 20.74 15.64 -15.61
N GLY A 142 19.69 16.29 -16.08
CA GLY A 142 18.72 15.68 -16.96
C GLY A 142 17.64 16.64 -17.41
N HIS A 143 16.63 16.07 -18.05
CA HIS A 143 15.49 16.77 -18.62
C HIS A 143 14.19 16.13 -18.15
N TYR A 144 13.25 16.98 -17.73
CA TYR A 144 11.93 16.55 -17.28
C TYR A 144 10.90 16.83 -18.35
N THR A 145 10.15 15.80 -18.71
CA THR A 145 8.99 15.91 -19.61
C THR A 145 7.78 15.29 -18.93
N CYS A 146 6.57 15.57 -19.41
CA CYS A 146 5.39 14.89 -18.89
C CYS A 146 4.39 14.49 -19.96
N PHE A 147 3.68 13.40 -19.70
CA PHE A 147 2.47 13.03 -20.41
C PHE A 147 1.28 13.34 -19.49
N THR A 148 0.32 14.14 -19.95
CA THR A 148 -0.86 14.49 -19.16
C THR A 148 -2.13 14.33 -19.99
N ARG A 149 -3.17 13.79 -19.35
CA ARG A 149 -4.51 13.66 -19.91
C ARG A 149 -5.30 14.95 -19.71
N TYR A 150 -5.86 15.48 -20.79
CA TYR A 150 -6.75 16.64 -20.78
C TYR A 150 -7.93 16.35 -21.71
N ASN A 151 -9.16 16.53 -21.22
CA ASN A 151 -10.40 16.20 -21.96
C ASN A 151 -10.37 14.82 -22.64
N ASP A 152 -9.93 13.80 -21.90
CA ASP A 152 -9.79 12.40 -22.36
C ASP A 152 -8.77 12.14 -23.48
N GLU A 153 -8.04 13.17 -23.90
CA GLU A 153 -6.92 13.07 -24.83
C GLU A 153 -5.58 13.17 -24.11
N TRP A 154 -4.52 12.65 -24.72
CA TRP A 154 -3.18 12.64 -24.14
C TRP A 154 -2.26 13.61 -24.86
N TYR A 155 -1.49 14.37 -24.09
CA TYR A 155 -0.52 15.32 -24.60
C TYR A 155 0.84 15.08 -23.95
N ARG A 156 1.92 15.29 -24.71
CA ARG A 156 3.29 15.37 -24.20
C ARG A 156 3.69 16.84 -24.08
N PHE A 157 4.14 17.23 -22.91
CA PHE A 157 4.67 18.55 -22.60
C PHE A 157 6.18 18.44 -22.45
N ASP A 158 6.89 19.24 -23.24
CA ASP A 158 8.34 19.28 -23.35
C ASP A 158 8.72 20.77 -23.45
N ASP A 159 8.93 21.39 -22.29
CA ASP A 159 9.07 22.85 -22.13
C ASP A 159 7.95 23.65 -22.82
N GLU A 160 8.27 24.52 -23.78
CA GLU A 160 7.30 25.28 -24.56
C GLU A 160 6.52 24.43 -25.59
N LYS A 161 6.96 23.20 -25.84
CA LYS A 161 6.41 22.34 -26.90
C LYS A 161 5.37 21.38 -26.33
N VAL A 162 4.11 21.62 -26.72
CA VAL A 162 2.98 20.73 -26.45
C VAL A 162 2.63 19.95 -27.70
N THR A 163 2.63 18.63 -27.62
CA THR A 163 2.31 17.74 -28.75
C THR A 163 1.23 16.74 -28.39
N HIS A 164 0.31 16.49 -29.32
CA HIS A 164 -0.67 15.42 -29.17
C HIS A 164 0.03 14.05 -29.07
N SER A 165 -0.50 13.17 -28.23
CA SER A 165 0.09 11.88 -27.89
C SER A 165 -1.00 10.80 -27.73
N SER A 166 -0.66 9.66 -27.14
CA SER A 166 -1.61 8.59 -26.85
C SER A 166 -1.35 7.98 -25.47
N LEU A 167 -2.38 7.38 -24.89
CA LEU A 167 -2.24 6.56 -23.68
C LEU A 167 -1.16 5.49 -23.87
N GLY A 168 -1.11 4.84 -25.04
CA GLY A 168 -0.10 3.82 -25.34
C GLY A 168 1.33 4.36 -25.30
N ALA A 169 1.57 5.59 -25.78
CA ALA A 169 2.88 6.25 -25.69
C ALA A 169 3.20 6.61 -24.23
N CYS A 170 2.23 7.15 -23.48
CA CYS A 170 2.37 7.44 -22.05
C CYS A 170 2.74 6.19 -21.24
N LEU A 171 2.03 5.07 -21.42
CA LEU A 171 2.31 3.81 -20.72
C LEU A 171 3.66 3.19 -21.13
N LYS A 172 4.19 3.59 -22.30
CA LYS A 172 5.52 3.20 -22.80
C LYS A 172 6.67 4.05 -22.26
N SER A 173 6.35 5.20 -21.68
CA SER A 173 7.34 6.12 -21.13
C SER A 173 8.06 5.56 -19.89
N GLN A 174 9.19 6.18 -19.57
CA GLN A 174 9.98 5.87 -18.39
C GLN A 174 9.53 6.74 -17.22
N ALA A 175 8.49 6.30 -16.51
CA ALA A 175 7.89 7.07 -15.44
C ALA A 175 8.86 7.30 -14.28
N TYR A 176 9.16 8.56 -13.95
CA TYR A 176 9.80 8.98 -12.71
C TYR A 176 8.76 9.21 -11.61
N MET A 177 7.65 9.87 -11.96
CA MET A 177 6.47 9.97 -11.12
C MET A 177 5.21 9.67 -11.93
N CYS A 178 4.16 9.19 -11.27
CA CYS A 178 2.85 9.05 -11.89
C CYS A 178 1.74 9.44 -10.93
N PHE A 179 0.67 9.98 -11.49
CA PHE A 179 -0.45 10.53 -10.76
C PHE A 179 -1.75 9.92 -11.21
N TYR A 180 -2.53 9.48 -10.24
CA TYR A 180 -3.84 8.91 -10.47
C TYR A 180 -4.92 9.68 -9.73
N VAL A 181 -6.07 9.86 -10.38
CA VAL A 181 -7.24 10.50 -9.79
C VAL A 181 -8.30 9.46 -9.51
N LYS A 182 -8.98 9.58 -8.37
CA LYS A 182 -10.06 8.67 -8.00
C LYS A 182 -11.20 8.80 -9.00
N ARG A 183 -11.67 7.67 -9.52
CA ARG A 183 -12.74 7.63 -10.54
C ARG A 183 -14.09 8.09 -9.98
N HIS A 184 -14.35 7.76 -8.72
CA HIS A 184 -15.56 8.14 -8.00
C HIS A 184 -15.21 8.90 -6.73
N LEU A 185 -15.55 10.18 -6.70
CA LEU A 185 -15.38 11.05 -5.54
C LEU A 185 -16.72 11.17 -4.81
N ASP A 186 -16.82 10.55 -3.63
CA ASP A 186 -17.96 10.76 -2.73
C ASP A 186 -17.83 12.11 -2.03
N TYR A 187 -18.03 13.22 -2.77
CA TYR A 187 -18.05 14.55 -2.19
C TYR A 187 -19.43 14.83 -1.57
N LYS A 188 -19.56 14.54 -0.27
CA LYS A 188 -20.47 15.28 0.60
C LYS A 188 -19.62 15.96 1.69
N PRO A 189 -19.71 17.29 1.88
CA PRO A 189 -18.98 18.00 2.93
C PRO A 189 -19.20 17.33 4.28
N TYR A 190 -18.13 17.17 5.08
CA TYR A 190 -18.15 16.60 6.44
C TYR A 190 -18.60 15.13 6.56
N VAL A 191 -18.71 14.39 5.46
CA VAL A 191 -19.05 12.97 5.52
C VAL A 191 -17.78 12.13 5.67
N LEU A 192 -17.67 11.43 6.79
CA LEU A 192 -16.71 10.35 6.95
C LEU A 192 -16.97 9.33 5.83
N PRO A 193 -15.99 9.02 4.95
CA PRO A 193 -16.23 8.10 3.85
C PRO A 193 -16.85 6.80 4.37
N SER A 194 -17.88 6.30 3.70
CA SER A 194 -18.72 5.19 4.21
C SER A 194 -17.90 3.96 4.59
N TYR A 195 -16.79 3.68 3.90
CA TYR A 195 -15.87 2.60 4.24
C TYR A 195 -15.07 2.86 5.53
N VAL A 196 -14.72 4.11 5.84
CA VAL A 196 -14.08 4.46 7.11
C VAL A 196 -15.09 4.31 8.24
N LYS A 197 -16.37 4.61 7.97
CA LYS A 197 -17.45 4.37 8.91
C LYS A 197 -17.66 2.87 9.12
N SER A 198 -17.83 2.08 8.06
CA SER A 198 -18.03 0.63 8.15
C SER A 198 -16.83 -0.11 8.71
N ALA A 199 -15.60 0.28 8.37
CA ALA A 199 -14.40 -0.31 8.96
C ALA A 199 -14.30 0.00 10.47
N ARG A 200 -14.69 1.22 10.89
CA ARG A 200 -14.75 1.58 12.32
C ARG A 200 -15.84 0.81 13.05
N GLU A 201 -17.02 0.68 12.45
CA GLU A 201 -18.13 -0.09 13.00
C GLU A 201 -17.74 -1.57 13.13
N ALA A 202 -17.14 -2.17 12.10
CA ALA A 202 -16.64 -3.54 12.14
C ALA A 202 -15.51 -3.73 13.17
N GLU A 203 -14.58 -2.77 13.31
CA GLU A 203 -13.56 -2.80 14.36
C GLU A 203 -14.16 -2.65 15.76
N ALA A 204 -15.22 -1.86 15.93
CA ALA A 204 -15.91 -1.67 17.22
C ALA A 204 -16.69 -2.92 17.64
N VAL A 205 -17.48 -3.50 16.73
CA VAL A 205 -18.20 -4.77 16.96
C VAL A 205 -17.21 -5.85 17.35
N LYS A 206 -16.09 -5.97 16.63
CA LYS A 206 -15.07 -6.97 16.94
C LYS A 206 -14.43 -6.77 18.32
N LYS A 207 -14.15 -5.53 18.71
CA LYS A 207 -13.61 -5.25 20.06
C LYS A 207 -14.61 -5.65 21.15
N GLU A 208 -15.89 -5.40 20.93
CA GLU A 208 -16.95 -5.76 21.87
C GLU A 208 -17.11 -7.30 21.98
N GLU A 209 -16.99 -8.02 20.87
CA GLU A 209 -16.97 -9.49 20.87
C GLU A 209 -15.74 -10.05 21.61
N GLU A 210 -14.54 -9.50 21.36
CA GLU A 210 -13.30 -9.89 22.05
C GLU A 210 -13.38 -9.61 23.57
N GLU A 211 -14.01 -8.50 23.98
CA GLU A 211 -14.22 -8.17 25.38
C GLU A 211 -15.18 -9.15 26.06
N LYS A 212 -16.31 -9.48 25.41
CA LYS A 212 -17.26 -10.48 25.91
C LYS A 212 -16.65 -11.88 26.04
N GLU A 213 -15.79 -12.29 25.12
CA GLU A 213 -15.06 -13.55 25.27
C GLU A 213 -14.10 -13.53 26.45
N ARG A 214 -13.35 -12.44 26.65
CA ARG A 214 -12.44 -12.30 27.81
C ARG A 214 -13.20 -12.32 29.14
N GLU A 215 -14.37 -11.70 29.21
CA GLU A 215 -15.23 -11.74 30.40
C GLU A 215 -15.75 -13.16 30.68
N LYS A 216 -16.19 -13.88 29.64
CA LYS A 216 -16.62 -15.27 29.77
C LYS A 216 -15.48 -16.18 30.24
N GLU A 217 -14.29 -16.03 29.68
CA GLU A 217 -13.10 -16.79 30.12
C GLU A 217 -12.72 -16.47 31.56
N ALA A 218 -12.77 -15.19 31.97
CA ALA A 218 -12.51 -14.79 33.35
C ALA A 218 -13.54 -15.36 34.33
N ALA A 219 -14.82 -15.33 33.97
CA ALA A 219 -15.90 -15.90 34.78
C ALA A 219 -15.81 -17.43 34.88
N ALA A 220 -15.44 -18.12 33.80
CA ALA A 220 -15.21 -19.56 33.80
C ALA A 220 -14.04 -19.93 34.74
N ARG A 221 -12.92 -19.19 34.67
CA ARG A 221 -11.80 -19.38 35.61
C ARG A 221 -12.18 -19.12 37.05
N LEU A 222 -13.00 -18.11 37.33
CA LEU A 222 -13.45 -17.82 38.69
C LEU A 222 -14.29 -18.97 39.25
N ARG A 223 -15.20 -19.53 38.44
CA ARG A 223 -15.99 -20.71 38.79
C ARG A 223 -15.11 -21.94 39.03
N GLU A 224 -14.13 -22.19 38.18
CA GLU A 224 -13.19 -23.31 38.38
C GLU A 224 -12.43 -23.17 39.71
N VAL A 225 -12.05 -21.94 40.10
CA VAL A 225 -11.41 -21.68 41.39
C VAL A 225 -12.37 -21.89 42.56
N GLU A 226 -13.61 -21.42 42.45
CA GLU A 226 -14.65 -21.64 43.48
C GLU A 226 -14.98 -23.13 43.66
N ASP A 227 -15.18 -23.87 42.57
CA ASP A 227 -15.44 -25.31 42.58
C ASP A 227 -14.25 -26.09 43.18
N ALA A 228 -13.01 -25.70 42.85
CA ALA A 228 -11.81 -26.30 43.43
C ALA A 228 -11.69 -26.01 44.94
N LEU A 229 -12.05 -24.81 45.39
CA LEU A 229 -12.04 -24.46 46.82
C LEU A 229 -13.08 -25.30 47.59
N LEU A 230 -14.28 -25.44 47.04
CA LEU A 230 -15.36 -26.24 47.62
C LEU A 230 -15.02 -27.73 47.69
N ALA A 231 -14.25 -28.25 46.73
CA ALA A 231 -13.81 -29.65 46.73
C ALA A 231 -12.70 -29.96 47.77
N THR A 232 -12.14 -28.94 48.43
CA THR A 232 -11.08 -29.10 49.45
C THR A 232 -11.57 -29.03 50.90
N VAL A 233 -12.88 -28.86 51.12
CA VAL A 233 -13.55 -28.83 52.43
C VAL A 233 -14.34 -30.12 52.63
#